data_AF-A0A9D4L1K9-F1
#
_entry.id   AF-A0A9D4L1K9-F1
#
_cell.length_a   1.000
_cell.length_b   1.000
_cell.length_c   1.000
_cell.angle_alpha   90.00
_cell.angle_beta   90.00
_cell.angle_gamma   90.00
#
_symmetry.space_group_name_H-M   'P 1'
#
loop_
_entity.id
_entity.type
_entity.pdbx_description
1 polymer ?
#
loop_
_entity_poly.entity_id
_entity_poly.type
_entity_poly.pdbx_seq_one_letter_code
_entity_poly.pdbx_strand_id
1 'polypeptide(L)'
;MYISITKVDGSFISDGFSNWKEGPVKFRKHDGSECHKQAVERLETLPATTCDVGATLSAGHAKEKADNRKQLLQILLSKLIEISGSSNGGIGQTDFMTN
;
A
#
# COMPACT_ATOMS: atom_id res chain seq x y z
N MET A 1 18.36 -8.36 1.67
CA MET A 1 18.24 -7.65 2.96
C MET A 1 19.43 -8.07 3.80
N TYR A 2 20.43 -7.21 3.98
CA TYR A 2 21.61 -7.55 4.79
C TYR A 2 21.25 -7.31 6.26
N ILE A 3 21.24 -8.38 7.06
CA ILE A 3 20.94 -8.29 8.49
C ILE A 3 22.24 -7.85 9.19
N SER A 4 22.44 -6.55 9.33
CA SER A 4 23.49 -6.04 10.21
C SER A 4 23.06 -6.25 11.65
N ILE A 5 23.47 -7.38 12.24
CA ILE A 5 23.37 -7.62 13.68
C ILE A 5 24.41 -6.71 14.35
N THR A 6 24.02 -5.48 14.69
CA THR A 6 24.94 -4.49 15.27
C THR A 6 25.22 -4.73 16.75
N LYS A 7 24.45 -5.62 17.39
CA LYS A 7 24.61 -6.04 18.78
C LYS A 7 24.60 -7.57 18.86
N VAL A 8 25.72 -8.15 18.46
CA VAL A 8 25.95 -9.60 18.44
C VAL A 8 26.06 -10.11 19.88
N ASP A 9 25.19 -11.03 20.29
CA ASP A 9 25.32 -11.72 21.58
C ASP A 9 26.25 -12.93 21.41
N GLY A 10 27.51 -12.79 21.87
CA GLY A 10 28.50 -13.86 21.80
C GLY A 10 28.07 -15.15 22.51
N SER A 11 27.23 -15.05 23.55
CA SER A 11 26.71 -16.25 24.23
C SER A 11 25.79 -17.08 23.32
N PHE A 12 25.13 -16.45 22.35
CA PHE A 12 24.24 -17.10 21.40
C PHE A 12 24.99 -17.64 20.17
N ILE A 13 26.14 -17.05 19.82
CA ILE A 13 26.84 -17.30 18.54
C ILE A 13 28.15 -18.09 18.71
N SER A 14 28.93 -17.88 19.77
CA SER A 14 30.26 -18.51 19.94
C SER A 14 30.31 -19.61 20.98
N ASP A 15 29.72 -19.39 22.17
CA ASP A 15 29.96 -20.28 23.32
C ASP A 15 28.91 -21.38 23.45
N GLY A 16 27.73 -21.14 22.85
CA GLY A 16 26.56 -21.98 23.00
C GLY A 16 26.11 -22.20 24.45
N PHE A 17 25.04 -22.98 24.61
CA PHE A 17 24.56 -23.46 25.89
C PHE A 17 25.25 -24.78 26.30
N SER A 18 26.55 -24.89 26.01
CA SER A 18 27.37 -26.11 26.17
C SER A 18 27.35 -26.66 27.61
N ASN A 19 27.14 -25.79 28.60
CA ASN A 19 26.80 -26.17 29.96
C ASN A 19 25.32 -25.88 30.22
N TRP A 20 24.49 -26.92 30.15
CA TRP A 20 23.03 -26.81 30.30
C TRP A 20 22.59 -26.22 31.65
N LYS A 21 23.42 -26.35 32.70
CA LYS A 21 23.15 -25.77 34.03
C LYS A 21 23.14 -24.24 34.01
N GLU A 22 23.97 -23.64 33.15
CA GLU A 22 24.03 -22.19 32.93
C GLU A 22 23.03 -21.71 31.88
N GLY A 23 22.30 -22.64 31.25
CA GLY A 23 21.28 -22.37 30.25
C GLY A 23 20.26 -21.32 30.69
N PRO A 24 19.55 -21.53 31.82
CA PRO A 24 18.52 -20.60 32.29
C PRO A 24 19.03 -19.19 32.60
N VAL A 25 20.31 -19.05 33.00
CA VAL A 25 20.93 -17.74 33.27
C VAL A 25 21.24 -17.04 31.95
N LYS A 26 21.83 -17.77 30.99
CA LYS A 26 22.13 -17.26 29.65
C LYS A 26 20.86 -16.89 28.87
N PHE A 27 19.77 -17.66 28.98
CA PHE A 27 18.48 -17.31 28.38
C PHE A 27 17.90 -16.03 28.93
N ARG A 28 17.87 -15.85 30.26
CA ARG A 28 17.40 -14.60 30.87
C ARG A 28 18.24 -13.39 30.46
N LYS A 29 19.55 -13.58 30.33
CA LYS A 29 20.45 -12.53 29.84
C LYS A 29 20.15 -12.18 28.37
N HIS A 30 19.89 -13.18 27.54
CA HIS A 30 19.53 -12.99 26.13
C HIS A 30 18.18 -12.30 25.97
N ASP A 31 17.18 -12.70 26.74
CA ASP A 31 15.82 -12.11 26.74
C ASP A 31 15.86 -10.59 27.00
N GLY A 32 16.68 -10.15 27.96
CA GLY A 32 16.90 -8.73 28.22
C GLY A 32 17.83 -8.02 27.23
N SER A 33 18.49 -8.77 26.33
CA SER A 33 19.48 -8.22 25.41
C SER A 33 18.84 -7.40 24.31
N GLU A 34 19.59 -6.41 23.85
CA GLU A 34 19.17 -5.57 22.71
C GLU A 34 19.10 -6.36 21.39
N CYS A 35 19.88 -7.44 21.28
CA CYS A 35 19.81 -8.37 20.15
C CYS A 35 18.42 -8.98 20.05
N HIS A 36 17.93 -9.55 21.16
CA HIS A 36 16.62 -10.15 21.24
C HIS A 36 15.52 -9.13 20.97
N LYS A 37 15.54 -7.97 21.64
CA LYS A 37 14.54 -6.92 21.45
C LYS A 37 14.44 -6.44 19.99
N GLN A 38 15.57 -6.22 19.33
CA GLN A 38 15.57 -5.81 17.91
C GLN A 38 15.06 -6.91 16.99
N ALA A 39 15.34 -8.18 17.30
CA ALA A 39 14.80 -9.30 16.55
C ALA A 39 13.28 -9.38 16.70
N VAL A 40 12.76 -9.31 17.94
CA VAL A 40 11.31 -9.30 18.23
C VAL A 40 10.63 -8.12 17.56
N GLU A 41 11.20 -6.91 17.69
CA GLU A 41 10.64 -5.71 17.07
C GLU A 41 10.48 -5.88 15.55
N ARG A 42 11.48 -6.43 14.87
CA ARG A 42 11.48 -6.54 13.40
C ARG A 42 10.68 -7.72 12.86
N LEU A 43 10.66 -8.84 13.59
CA LEU A 43 10.03 -10.08 13.12
C LEU A 43 8.59 -10.23 13.59
N GLU A 44 8.26 -9.68 14.75
CA GLU A 44 6.91 -9.82 15.34
C GLU A 44 6.19 -8.48 15.38
N THR A 45 6.78 -7.46 16.01
CA THR A 45 6.08 -6.20 16.30
C THR A 45 5.78 -5.39 15.04
N LEU A 46 6.79 -5.12 14.20
CA LEU A 46 6.65 -4.31 13.00
C LEU A 46 5.68 -4.94 11.98
N PRO A 47 5.76 -6.24 11.65
CA PRO A 47 4.78 -6.86 10.75
C PRO A 47 3.35 -6.86 11.30
N ALA A 48 3.17 -6.95 12.61
CA ALA A 48 1.85 -6.93 13.23
C ALA A 48 1.23 -5.52 13.33
N THR A 49 2.07 -4.48 13.45
CA THR A 49 1.61 -3.10 13.71
C THR A 49 1.70 -2.17 12.51
N THR A 50 2.45 -2.54 11.47
CA THR A 50 2.66 -1.70 10.29
C THR A 50 2.11 -2.35 9.03
N CYS A 51 1.64 -1.50 8.12
CA CYS A 51 1.19 -1.93 6.80
C CYS A 51 2.34 -1.81 5.80
N ASP A 52 2.39 -2.72 4.82
CA ASP A 52 3.34 -2.62 3.72
C ASP A 52 3.14 -1.29 2.97
N VAL A 53 4.20 -0.48 2.92
CA VAL A 53 4.18 0.85 2.30
C VAL A 53 3.92 0.74 0.79
N GLY A 54 4.50 -0.26 0.14
CA GLY A 54 4.32 -0.50 -1.29
C GLY A 54 2.88 -0.88 -1.62
N ALA A 55 2.26 -1.74 -0.82
CA ALA A 55 0.84 -2.10 -0.96
C ALA A 55 -0.07 -0.88 -0.75
N THR A 56 0.21 -0.07 0.27
CA THR A 56 -0.55 1.15 0.58
C THR A 56 -0.51 2.15 -0.57
N LEU A 57 0.69 2.44 -1.08
CA LEU A 57 0.88 3.37 -2.21
C LEU A 57 0.24 2.84 -3.50
N SER A 58 0.38 1.55 -3.76
CA SER A 58 -0.21 0.92 -4.95
C SER A 58 -1.74 0.98 -4.93
N ALA A 59 -2.35 0.71 -3.77
CA ALA A 59 -3.80 0.83 -3.60
C ALA A 59 -4.28 2.28 -3.78
N GLY A 60 -3.54 3.25 -3.22
CA GLY A 60 -3.80 4.68 -3.40
C GLY A 60 -3.79 5.09 -4.88
N HIS A 61 -2.72 4.75 -5.60
CA HIS A 61 -2.61 5.05 -7.04
C HIS A 61 -3.69 4.38 -7.88
N ALA A 62 -4.05 3.13 -7.57
CA ALA A 62 -5.10 2.41 -8.28
C ALA A 62 -6.47 3.10 -8.11
N LYS A 63 -6.77 3.56 -6.89
CA LYS A 63 -7.99 4.31 -6.57
C LYS A 63 -8.02 5.65 -7.31
N GLU A 64 -6.95 6.44 -7.21
CA GLU A 64 -6.86 7.74 -7.89
C GLU A 64 -7.04 7.59 -9.41
N LYS A 65 -6.38 6.59 -10.02
CA LYS A 65 -6.55 6.31 -11.45
C LYS A 65 -7.99 5.94 -11.81
N ALA A 66 -8.70 5.21 -10.94
CA ALA A 66 -10.11 4.87 -11.16
C ALA A 66 -11.00 6.12 -11.09
N ASP A 67 -10.79 6.99 -10.09
CA ASP A 67 -11.54 8.22 -9.92
C ASP A 67 -11.30 9.19 -11.08
N ASN A 68 -10.04 9.37 -11.50
CA ASN A 68 -9.69 10.21 -12.64
C ASN A 68 -10.33 9.72 -13.95
N ARG A 69 -10.36 8.40 -14.18
CA ARG A 69 -11.05 7.82 -15.34
C ARG A 69 -12.55 8.08 -15.30
N LYS A 70 -13.18 7.96 -14.12
CA LYS A 70 -14.61 8.25 -13.94
C LYS A 70 -14.92 9.70 -14.27
N GLN A 71 -14.12 10.64 -13.76
CA GLN A 71 -14.30 12.07 -14.05
C GLN A 71 -14.09 12.39 -15.53
N LEU A 72 -13.06 11.83 -16.16
CA LEU A 72 -12.82 12.02 -17.59
C LEU A 72 -14.00 11.54 -18.44
N LEU A 73 -14.55 10.36 -18.13
CA LEU A 73 -15.73 9.85 -18.83
C LEU A 73 -16.95 10.76 -18.68
N GLN A 74 -17.16 11.35 -17.51
CA GLN A 74 -18.24 12.32 -17.29
C GLN A 74 -18.08 13.57 -18.17
N ILE A 75 -16.86 14.10 -18.26
CA ILE A 75 -16.56 15.27 -19.11
C ILE A 75 -16.79 14.93 -20.59
N LEU A 76 -16.36 13.75 -21.04
CA LEU A 76 -16.57 13.32 -22.42
C LEU A 76 -18.07 13.14 -22.72
N LEU A 77 -18.82 12.51 -21.82
CA LEU A 77 -20.27 12.35 -21.97
C LEU A 77 -20.99 13.69 -22.02
N SER A 78 -20.66 14.63 -21.13
CA SER A 78 -21.28 15.96 -21.14
C SER A 78 -21.00 16.70 -22.45
N LYS A 79 -19.76 16.62 -22.95
CA LYS A 79 -19.37 17.24 -24.23
C LYS A 79 -20.07 16.60 -25.43
N LEU A 80 -20.26 15.29 -25.45
CA LEU A 80 -20.97 14.60 -26.52
C LEU A 80 -22.46 14.95 -26.54
N ILE A 81 -23.09 15.13 -25.37
CA ILE A 81 -24.48 15.58 -25.26
C ILE A 81 -24.65 16.99 -25.83
N GLU A 82 -23.74 17.93 -25.49
CA GLU A 82 -23.75 19.30 -26.04
C GLU A 82 -23.68 19.32 -27.58
N ILE A 83 -22.84 18.46 -28.16
CA ILE A 83 -22.70 18.33 -29.61
C ILE A 83 -23.98 17.75 -30.24
N SER A 84 -24.58 16.72 -29.63
CA SER A 84 -25.84 16.13 -30.11
C SER A 84 -27.06 17.04 -29.94
N GLY A 85 -27.07 17.90 -28.92
CA GLY A 85 -28.11 18.90 -28.71
C GLY A 85 -28.05 20.05 -29.71
N SER A 86 -26.85 20.39 -30.22
CA SER A 86 -26.66 21.44 -31.22
C SER A 86 -27.09 21.01 -32.64
N SER A 87 -27.23 19.71 -32.92
CA SER A 87 -27.65 19.22 -34.25
C SER A 87 -29.16 19.18 -34.49
N ASN A 88 -30.01 19.45 -33.47
CA ASN A 88 -31.48 19.42 -33.61
C ASN A 88 -32.12 20.79 -33.94
N GLY A 89 -31.33 21.82 -34.24
CA GLY A 89 -31.82 23.18 -34.50
C GLY A 89 -32.26 23.49 -35.94
N GLY A 90 -32.39 22.50 -36.82
CA GLY A 90 -32.68 22.74 -38.24
C GLY A 90 -33.58 21.69 -38.87
N ILE A 91 -34.90 21.83 -38.71
CA ILE A 91 -35.88 21.24 -39.63
C ILE A 91 -36.89 22.32 -39.97
N GLY A 92 -36.92 22.67 -41.25
CA GLY A 92 -37.61 23.83 -41.80
C GLY A 92 -39.13 23.78 -41.70
N GLN A 93 -39.70 24.97 -41.59
CA GLN A 93 -41.10 25.24 -41.85
C GLN A 93 -41.21 25.66 -43.33
N THR A 94 -41.49 24.71 -44.20
CA THR A 94 -41.94 24.98 -45.57
C THR A 94 -43.46 25.10 -45.53
N ASP A 95 -43.98 26.32 -45.44
CA ASP A 95 -45.41 26.58 -45.62
C ASP A 95 -45.74 26.45 -47.12
N PHE A 96 -46.25 25.27 -47.46
CA PHE A 96 -46.91 24.98 -48.73
C PHE A 96 -48.36 25.47 -48.61
N MET A 97 -48.66 26.67 -49.11
CA MET A 97 -50.05 27.08 -49.35
C MET A 97 -50.42 26.82 -50.80
N THR A 98 -51.25 25.80 -50.94
CA THR A 98 -52.02 25.41 -52.11
C THR A 98 -53.00 26.53 -52.50
N ASN A 99 -53.03 26.83 -53.80
CA ASN A 99 -54.03 27.54 -54.63
C ASN A 99 -55.24 28.19 -53.95
#